data_AF-A0A5R9GVN9-F1
#
_entry.id   AF-A0A5R9GVN9-F1
#
_cell.length_a   1.000
_cell.length_b   1.000
_cell.length_c   1.000
_cell.angle_alpha   90.00
_cell.angle_beta   90.00
_cell.angle_gamma   90.00
#
_symmetry.space_group_name_H-M   'P 1'
#
loop_
_entity.id
_entity.type
_entity.pdbx_description
1 polymer ?
#
loop_
_entity_poly.entity_id
_entity_poly.type
_entity_poly.pdbx_seq_one_letter_code
_entity_poly.pdbx_strand_id
1 'polypeptide(L)'
;MTANTDATQAQAYLRLNGEISGQNNYQWGTMDFVNRYFTGGGDVTLKSVGLGSSFENAASVQSQVRDFIIGTIIYAQDGYSFSDRGVSNVTWEPNLFSVGKSSFFKSVTCSRGLCIYNFGIKDWFRDPIDIGVELPGGTPYRISHSWSLKVAY
;
A
#
# COMPACT_ATOMS: atom_id res chain seq x y z
N MET A 1 32.50 -1.82 -12.79
CA MET A 1 31.44 -0.80 -12.98
C MET A 1 30.19 -1.52 -13.45
N THR A 2 29.38 -2.04 -12.52
CA THR A 2 28.20 -2.89 -12.82
C THR A 2 27.13 -2.69 -11.73
N ALA A 3 26.83 -1.44 -11.38
CA ALA A 3 25.77 -1.09 -10.42
C ALA A 3 24.56 -0.43 -11.10
N ASN A 4 24.60 -0.26 -12.42
CA ASN A 4 23.66 0.58 -13.18
C ASN A 4 22.65 -0.19 -14.02
N THR A 5 22.74 -1.52 -14.08
CA THR A 5 21.84 -2.41 -14.84
C THR A 5 20.70 -2.97 -13.98
N ASP A 6 20.95 -3.20 -12.69
CA ASP A 6 19.97 -3.86 -11.82
C ASP A 6 18.92 -2.87 -11.29
N ALA A 7 19.33 -1.63 -11.03
CA ALA A 7 18.42 -0.54 -10.68
C ALA A 7 17.50 -0.15 -11.86
N THR A 8 17.99 -0.22 -13.09
CA THR A 8 17.19 0.01 -14.30
C THR A 8 16.23 -1.14 -14.59
N GLN A 9 16.62 -2.39 -14.32
CA GLN A 9 15.71 -3.54 -14.45
C GLN A 9 14.59 -3.50 -13.39
N ALA A 10 14.90 -3.13 -12.15
CA ALA A 10 13.89 -2.91 -11.12
C ALA A 10 12.93 -1.77 -11.49
N GLN A 11 13.45 -0.66 -12.03
CA GLN A 11 12.64 0.45 -12.54
C GLN A 11 11.80 0.05 -13.77
N ALA A 12 12.31 -0.82 -14.65
CA ALA A 12 11.57 -1.31 -15.82
C ALA A 12 10.45 -2.28 -15.43
N TYR A 13 10.67 -3.17 -14.47
CA TYR A 13 9.63 -4.06 -13.93
C TYR A 13 8.51 -3.28 -13.20
N LEU A 14 8.85 -2.22 -12.48
CA LEU A 14 7.87 -1.34 -11.84
C LEU A 14 7.04 -0.54 -12.87
N ARG A 15 7.65 -0.14 -14.00
CA ARG A 15 6.95 0.57 -15.09
C ARG A 15 6.06 -0.36 -15.93
N LEU A 16 6.51 -1.57 -16.25
CA LEU A 16 5.75 -2.55 -17.04
C LEU A 16 4.45 -3.02 -16.36
N ASN A 17 4.41 -3.05 -15.02
CA ASN A 17 3.20 -3.34 -14.25
C ASN A 17 2.29 -2.11 -14.06
N GLY A 18 2.75 -0.90 -14.43
CA GLY A 18 1.96 0.33 -14.36
C GLY A 18 1.10 0.59 -15.60
N GLU A 19 1.37 -0.07 -16.73
CA GLU A 19 0.77 0.27 -18.04
C GLU A 19 -0.25 -0.75 -18.57
N ILE A 20 -0.60 -1.81 -17.83
CA ILE A 20 -1.67 -2.74 -18.23
C ILE A 20 -2.78 -2.79 -17.19
N SER A 21 -3.67 -1.79 -17.24
CA SER A 21 -5.09 -2.02 -16.94
C SER A 21 -5.91 -0.85 -17.50
N GLY A 22 -6.09 -0.85 -18.82
CA GLY A 22 -7.23 -0.19 -19.45
C GLY A 22 -8.52 -0.91 -19.03
N GLN A 23 -9.07 -0.53 -17.89
CA GLN A 23 -10.49 -0.71 -17.58
C GLN A 23 -10.98 0.58 -16.93
N ASN A 24 -12.15 1.06 -17.37
CA ASN A 24 -12.90 2.15 -16.76
C ASN A 24 -13.31 1.75 -15.32
N ASN A 25 -12.35 1.66 -14.42
CA ASN A 25 -12.54 1.26 -13.05
C ASN A 25 -12.87 2.53 -12.27
N TYR A 26 -14.13 2.66 -11.86
CA TYR A 26 -14.57 3.68 -10.91
C TYR A 26 -13.65 3.66 -9.68
N GLN A 27 -12.72 4.61 -9.61
CA GLN A 27 -11.88 4.81 -8.44
C GLN A 27 -12.70 5.57 -7.42
N TRP A 28 -12.76 5.05 -6.20
CA TRP A 28 -13.45 5.78 -5.14
C TRP A 28 -12.73 7.09 -4.85
N GLY A 29 -13.51 8.17 -4.80
CA GLY A 29 -13.09 9.44 -4.24
C GLY A 29 -13.52 9.57 -2.78
N THR A 30 -13.17 10.69 -2.15
CA THR A 30 -13.53 10.99 -0.76
C THR A 30 -15.02 10.81 -0.48
N MET A 31 -15.89 11.27 -1.39
CA MET A 31 -17.34 11.17 -1.21
C MET A 31 -17.85 9.74 -1.22
N ASP A 32 -17.19 8.79 -1.88
CA ASP A 32 -17.58 7.38 -1.82
C ASP A 32 -17.33 6.79 -0.43
N PHE A 33 -16.20 7.13 0.19
CA PHE A 33 -15.89 6.72 1.56
C PHE A 33 -16.89 7.30 2.57
N VAL A 34 -17.24 8.58 2.40
CA VAL A 34 -18.24 9.30 3.22
C VAL A 34 -19.63 8.71 3.03
N ASN A 35 -20.06 8.51 1.78
CA ASN A 35 -21.36 7.91 1.48
C ASN A 35 -21.49 6.52 2.11
N ARG A 36 -20.45 5.69 1.99
CA ARG A 36 -20.43 4.35 2.61
C ARG A 36 -20.55 4.40 4.13
N TYR A 37 -19.92 5.38 4.78
CA TYR A 37 -20.05 5.58 6.21
C TYR A 37 -21.51 5.79 6.62
N PHE A 38 -22.29 6.56 5.86
CA PHE A 38 -23.70 6.84 6.17
C PHE A 38 -24.68 5.78 5.68
N THR A 39 -24.44 5.16 4.53
CA THR A 39 -25.33 4.10 3.99
C THR A 39 -25.11 2.75 4.66
N GLY A 40 -24.01 2.61 5.41
CA GLY A 40 -23.56 1.34 5.93
C GLY A 40 -22.88 0.48 4.85
N GLY A 41 -22.10 -0.50 5.33
CA GLY A 41 -21.35 -1.43 4.50
C GLY A 41 -20.36 -2.23 5.34
N GLY A 42 -19.76 -3.27 4.74
CA GLY A 42 -18.65 -4.00 5.33
C GLY A 42 -17.29 -3.33 5.05
N ASP A 43 -16.23 -3.97 5.54
CA ASP A 43 -14.84 -3.58 5.31
C ASP A 43 -14.51 -3.42 3.82
N VAL A 44 -13.52 -2.58 3.52
CA VAL A 44 -13.09 -2.22 2.16
C VAL A 44 -11.62 -2.58 1.96
N THR A 45 -11.29 -3.03 0.74
CA THR A 45 -9.88 -3.10 0.31
C THR A 45 -9.57 -2.01 -0.70
N LEU A 46 -8.38 -1.39 -0.64
CA LEU A 46 -8.01 -0.37 -1.63
C LEU A 46 -8.03 -0.94 -3.06
N LYS A 47 -7.63 -2.20 -3.23
CA LYS A 47 -7.73 -2.91 -4.51
C LYS A 47 -9.18 -2.96 -5.03
N SER A 48 -10.16 -3.28 -4.18
CA SER A 48 -11.56 -3.40 -4.60
C SER A 48 -12.21 -2.07 -4.99
N VAL A 49 -11.61 -0.95 -4.60
CA VAL A 49 -12.12 0.40 -4.89
C VAL A 49 -11.24 1.18 -5.87
N GLY A 50 -10.35 0.47 -6.57
CA GLY A 50 -9.49 1.05 -7.61
C GLY A 50 -8.33 1.89 -7.11
N LEU A 51 -8.03 1.88 -5.80
CA LEU A 51 -6.98 2.69 -5.17
C LEU A 51 -5.72 1.90 -4.80
N GLY A 52 -5.68 0.58 -5.04
CA GLY A 52 -4.54 -0.27 -4.71
C GLY A 52 -3.24 0.23 -5.35
N SER A 53 -3.23 0.44 -6.66
CA SER A 53 -2.05 0.93 -7.38
C SER A 53 -1.68 2.36 -7.00
N SER A 54 -2.67 3.24 -6.75
CA SER A 54 -2.40 4.60 -6.27
C SER A 54 -1.68 4.59 -4.94
N PHE A 55 -2.10 3.73 -4.01
CA PHE A 55 -1.44 3.56 -2.72
C PHE A 55 -0.04 2.97 -2.85
N GLU A 56 0.11 1.91 -3.64
CA GLU A 56 1.41 1.29 -3.88
C GLU A 56 2.41 2.29 -4.48
N ASN A 57 1.96 3.22 -5.33
CA ASN A 57 2.81 4.21 -6.00
C ASN A 57 3.00 5.52 -5.22
N ALA A 58 2.31 5.71 -4.09
CA ALA A 58 2.49 6.89 -3.25
C ALA A 58 3.95 7.03 -2.79
N ALA A 59 4.49 8.26 -2.82
CA ALA A 59 5.92 8.47 -2.61
C ALA A 59 6.38 7.99 -1.21
N SER A 60 5.56 8.19 -0.18
CA SER A 60 5.85 7.75 1.18
C SER A 60 5.81 6.22 1.36
N VAL A 61 4.99 5.53 0.55
CA VAL A 61 4.90 4.06 0.53
C VAL A 61 6.10 3.49 -0.21
N GLN A 62 6.41 4.02 -1.40
CA GLN A 62 7.56 3.62 -2.20
C GLN A 62 8.88 3.80 -1.43
N SER A 63 9.06 4.90 -0.70
CA SER A 63 10.24 5.09 0.15
C SER A 63 10.36 4.00 1.21
N GLN A 64 9.28 3.72 1.96
CA GLN A 64 9.31 2.69 3.00
C GLN A 64 9.52 1.27 2.46
N VAL A 65 8.94 0.96 1.30
CA VAL A 65 9.17 -0.31 0.59
C VAL A 65 10.65 -0.45 0.22
N ARG A 66 11.22 0.59 -0.41
CA ARG A 66 12.62 0.62 -0.81
C ARG A 66 13.56 0.47 0.38
N ASP A 67 13.36 1.25 1.43
CA ASP A 67 14.21 1.24 2.62
C ASP A 67 14.18 -0.12 3.32
N PHE A 68 13.00 -0.75 3.39
CA PHE A 68 12.85 -2.08 3.95
C PHE A 68 13.55 -3.16 3.11
N ILE A 69 13.43 -3.10 1.79
CA ILE A 69 14.14 -4.03 0.89
C ILE A 69 15.65 -3.87 1.07
N ILE A 70 16.18 -2.65 0.94
CA ILE A 70 17.63 -2.38 1.07
C ILE A 70 18.15 -2.81 2.45
N GLY A 71 17.43 -2.49 3.53
CA GLY A 71 17.84 -2.82 4.89
C GLY A 71 17.82 -4.30 5.23
N THR A 72 17.08 -5.12 4.48
CA THR A 72 16.94 -6.57 4.75
C THR A 72 17.69 -7.44 3.75
N ILE A 73 17.79 -7.02 2.48
CA ILE A 73 18.40 -7.83 1.41
C ILE A 73 19.88 -8.09 1.66
N ILE A 74 20.58 -7.19 2.35
CA ILE A 74 22.00 -7.35 2.70
C ILE A 74 22.26 -8.51 3.69
N TYR A 75 21.21 -8.99 4.35
CA TYR A 75 21.26 -10.12 5.28
C TYR A 75 20.61 -11.38 4.70
N ALA A 76 20.22 -11.35 3.42
CA ALA A 76 19.45 -12.41 2.82
C ALA A 76 20.28 -13.71 2.71
N GLN A 77 19.70 -14.78 3.27
CA GLN A 77 20.19 -16.14 3.20
C GLN A 77 19.01 -17.10 3.39
N ASP A 78 19.22 -18.38 3.09
CA ASP A 78 18.15 -19.37 3.21
C ASP A 78 17.65 -19.46 4.66
N GLY A 79 16.34 -19.29 4.84
CA GLY A 79 15.69 -19.27 6.14
C GLY A 79 15.69 -17.90 6.83
N TYR A 80 16.27 -16.86 6.22
CA TYR A 80 16.15 -15.50 6.75
C TYR A 80 14.69 -15.03 6.72
N SER A 81 14.23 -14.48 7.83
CA SER A 81 12.91 -13.87 7.96
C SER A 81 12.98 -12.64 8.84
N PHE A 82 12.30 -11.57 8.43
CA PHE A 82 12.22 -10.35 9.21
C PHE A 82 10.86 -9.68 9.02
N SER A 83 10.39 -8.98 10.03
CA SER A 83 9.15 -8.22 9.97
C SER A 83 9.28 -6.91 10.72
N ASP A 84 8.69 -5.86 10.16
CA ASP A 84 8.69 -4.52 10.71
C ASP A 84 7.29 -3.89 10.60
N ARG A 85 7.01 -2.91 11.45
CA ARG A 85 5.80 -2.09 11.41
C ARG A 85 6.19 -0.62 11.40
N GLY A 86 5.69 0.10 10.41
CA GLY A 86 5.80 1.54 10.30
C GLY A 86 4.44 2.23 10.29
N VAL A 87 4.48 3.54 10.09
CA VAL A 87 3.30 4.35 9.81
C VAL A 87 3.47 4.93 8.41
N SER A 88 2.51 4.68 7.52
CA SER A 88 2.46 5.34 6.21
C SER A 88 1.63 6.61 6.31
N ASN A 89 2.13 7.73 5.80
CA ASN A 89 1.35 8.94 5.68
C ASN A 89 1.09 9.27 4.20
N VAL A 90 -0.14 9.02 3.75
CA VAL A 90 -0.61 9.27 2.38
C VAL A 90 -1.71 10.33 2.33
N THR A 91 -1.87 11.14 3.38
CA THR A 91 -2.92 12.19 3.45
C THR A 91 -2.87 13.19 2.31
N TRP A 92 -1.68 13.38 1.71
CA TRP A 92 -1.45 14.33 0.62
C TRP A 92 -1.68 13.73 -0.77
N GLU A 93 -1.91 12.43 -0.86
CA GLU A 93 -2.15 11.74 -2.11
C GLU A 93 -3.64 11.83 -2.49
N PRO A 94 -3.98 12.17 -3.74
CA PRO A 94 -5.37 12.24 -4.19
C PRO A 94 -6.12 10.95 -3.89
N ASN A 95 -7.33 11.07 -3.32
CA ASN A 95 -8.24 9.96 -2.99
C ASN A 95 -7.75 8.97 -1.91
N LEU A 96 -6.58 9.19 -1.29
CA LEU A 96 -6.04 8.37 -0.19
C LEU A 96 -6.13 9.06 1.17
N PHE A 97 -6.90 10.15 1.24
CA PHE A 97 -7.18 10.89 2.46
C PHE A 97 -7.69 9.97 3.61
N SER A 98 -8.51 8.98 3.27
CA SER A 98 -9.11 8.00 4.19
C SER A 98 -8.13 6.99 4.81
N VAL A 99 -6.88 6.96 4.36
CA VAL A 99 -5.80 6.05 4.83
C VAL A 99 -4.58 6.83 5.32
N GLY A 100 -4.79 8.06 5.78
CA GLY A 100 -3.75 8.88 6.38
C GLY A 100 -3.29 8.34 7.73
N LYS A 101 -1.98 8.07 7.89
CA LYS A 101 -1.35 7.58 9.13
C LYS A 101 -1.72 6.13 9.49
N SER A 102 -2.00 5.29 8.50
CA SER A 102 -2.27 3.87 8.72
C SER A 102 -1.05 3.10 9.24
N SER A 103 -1.32 1.99 9.94
CA SER A 103 -0.29 1.00 10.25
C SER A 103 0.18 0.29 8.98
N PHE A 104 1.47 0.41 8.66
CA PHE A 104 2.08 -0.23 7.51
C PHE A 104 2.93 -1.44 7.94
N PHE A 105 2.53 -2.62 7.49
CA PHE A 105 3.14 -3.90 7.83
C PHE A 105 4.07 -4.34 6.70
N LYS A 106 5.30 -4.73 7.07
CA LYS A 106 6.34 -5.15 6.13
C LYS A 106 6.92 -6.46 6.64
N SER A 107 7.07 -7.45 5.78
CA SER A 107 7.77 -8.67 6.11
C SER A 107 8.53 -9.23 4.93
N VAL A 108 9.55 -10.03 5.22
CA VAL A 108 10.34 -10.73 4.22
C VAL A 108 10.61 -12.15 4.70
N THR A 109 10.62 -13.08 3.76
CA THR A 109 11.10 -14.46 3.98
C THR A 109 11.91 -14.90 2.78
N CYS A 110 13.11 -15.43 3.02
CA CYS A 110 14.07 -15.79 1.99
C CYS A 110 14.32 -17.30 1.97
N SER A 111 14.28 -17.88 0.77
CA SER A 111 14.52 -19.30 0.55
C SER A 111 14.93 -19.55 -0.91
N ARG A 112 15.94 -20.41 -1.10
CA ARG A 112 16.47 -20.86 -2.40
C ARG A 112 16.86 -19.68 -3.30
N GLY A 113 17.61 -18.71 -2.77
CA GLY A 113 18.06 -17.53 -3.52
C GLY A 113 16.93 -16.54 -3.89
N LEU A 114 15.76 -16.66 -3.27
CA LEU A 114 14.62 -15.76 -3.49
C LEU A 114 14.03 -15.25 -2.17
N CYS A 115 13.83 -13.94 -2.06
CA CYS A 115 13.09 -13.30 -0.98
C CYS A 115 11.69 -12.91 -1.44
N ILE A 116 10.69 -13.27 -0.64
CA ILE A 116 9.30 -12.84 -0.79
C ILE A 116 9.05 -11.73 0.23
N TYR A 117 8.84 -10.53 -0.26
CA TYR A 117 8.45 -9.36 0.52
C TYR A 117 6.94 -9.26 0.53
N ASN A 118 6.36 -9.01 1.71
CA ASN A 118 4.92 -8.75 1.87
C ASN A 118 4.72 -7.40 2.50
N PHE A 119 3.76 -6.66 1.97
CA PHE A 119 3.40 -5.33 2.41
C PHE A 119 1.90 -5.29 2.65
N GLY A 120 1.47 -4.45 3.58
CA GLY A 120 0.06 -4.16 3.70
C GLY A 120 -0.26 -3.07 4.70
N ILE A 121 -1.49 -2.57 4.61
CA ILE A 121 -2.04 -1.61 5.56
C ILE A 121 -3.28 -2.17 6.23
N LYS A 122 -3.51 -1.67 7.44
CA LYS A 122 -4.81 -1.73 8.11
C LYS A 122 -5.10 -0.35 8.68
N ASP A 123 -6.30 0.13 8.37
CA ASP A 123 -6.81 1.40 8.88
C ASP A 123 -8.32 1.31 9.13
N TRP A 124 -8.89 2.39 9.65
CA TRP A 124 -10.31 2.56 9.83
C TRP A 124 -10.78 3.89 9.28
N PHE A 125 -11.83 3.86 8.48
CA PHE A 125 -12.63 5.05 8.24
C PHE A 125 -13.63 5.18 9.39
N ARG A 126 -13.27 5.97 10.41
CA ARG A 126 -14.07 6.13 11.63
C ARG A 126 -14.94 7.36 11.61
N ASP A 127 -14.48 8.37 10.89
CA ASP A 127 -15.11 9.65 10.96
C ASP A 127 -14.90 10.41 9.64
N PRO A 128 -15.98 10.74 8.92
CA PRO A 128 -15.89 11.67 7.82
C PRO A 128 -15.55 13.11 8.27
N ILE A 129 -15.53 13.44 9.57
CA ILE A 129 -15.48 14.82 10.11
C ILE A 129 -14.13 15.54 9.96
N ASP A 130 -13.08 14.95 9.38
CA ASP A 130 -11.93 15.76 8.92
C ASP A 130 -12.28 16.72 7.73
N ILE A 131 -13.55 16.83 7.32
CA ILE A 131 -14.11 17.86 6.41
C ILE A 131 -15.09 18.85 7.09
N GLY A 132 -15.21 18.87 8.42
CA GLY A 132 -15.74 20.04 9.16
C GLY A 132 -17.24 20.11 9.48
N VAL A 133 -18.01 19.01 9.46
CA VAL A 133 -19.43 19.00 9.90
C VAL A 133 -19.75 17.72 10.68
N GLU A 134 -20.06 17.84 11.98
CA GLU A 134 -20.49 16.70 12.80
C GLU A 134 -21.94 16.29 12.49
N LEU A 135 -22.14 15.15 11.83
CA LEU A 135 -23.47 14.57 11.64
C LEU A 135 -23.63 13.36 12.56
N PRO A 136 -24.68 13.30 13.41
CA PRO A 136 -24.95 12.12 14.22
C PRO A 136 -25.25 10.91 13.31
N GLY A 137 -24.54 9.81 13.52
CA GLY A 137 -24.79 8.53 12.84
C GLY A 137 -23.59 7.96 12.07
N GLY A 138 -23.88 6.96 11.23
CA GLY A 138 -22.92 6.23 10.39
C GLY A 138 -22.29 4.98 11.02
N THR A 139 -21.52 4.26 10.22
CA THR A 139 -20.89 2.98 10.59
C THR A 139 -19.41 3.00 10.24
N PRO A 140 -18.49 3.11 11.23
CA PRO A 140 -17.07 2.92 11.02
C PRO A 140 -16.76 1.57 10.36
N TYR A 141 -15.83 1.55 9.40
CA TYR A 141 -15.41 0.31 8.73
C TYR A 141 -13.90 0.27 8.51
N ARG A 142 -13.35 -0.94 8.32
CA ARG A 142 -11.91 -1.10 8.10
C ARG A 142 -11.55 -0.87 6.65
N ILE A 143 -10.38 -0.29 6.45
CA ILE A 143 -9.70 -0.21 5.16
C ILE A 143 -8.45 -1.08 5.24
N SER A 144 -8.21 -1.87 4.20
CA SER A 144 -7.01 -2.70 4.11
C SER A 144 -6.46 -2.78 2.69
N HIS A 145 -5.20 -3.13 2.58
CA HIS A 145 -4.57 -3.48 1.31
C HIS A 145 -3.36 -4.34 1.58
N SER A 146 -3.04 -5.26 0.68
CA SER A 146 -1.82 -6.04 0.77
C SER A 146 -1.33 -6.48 -0.60
N TRP A 147 -0.02 -6.59 -0.73
CA TRP A 147 0.65 -7.08 -1.94
C TRP A 147 2.00 -7.71 -1.59
N SER A 148 2.58 -8.42 -2.55
CA SER A 148 3.87 -9.09 -2.38
C SER A 148 4.78 -8.83 -3.57
N LEU A 149 6.08 -8.75 -3.30
CA LEU A 149 7.15 -8.64 -4.29
C LEU A 149 8.11 -9.82 -4.14
N LYS A 150 8.75 -10.20 -5.24
CA LYS A 150 9.78 -11.24 -5.28
C LYS A 150 11.10 -10.62 -5.71
N VAL A 151 12.16 -10.86 -4.95
CA VAL A 151 13.50 -10.30 -5.20
C VAL A 151 14.52 -11.42 -5.06
N ALA A 152 15.34 -11.64 -6.08
CA ALA A 152 16.47 -12.56 -6.00
C ALA A 152 17.61 -11.92 -5.19
N TYR A 153 18.39 -12.75 -4.48
CA TYR A 153 19.50 -12.30 -3.64
C TYR A 153 20.71 -13.23 -3.76
#